data_AF-A0A4Q4UBU8-F1
#
_entry.id   AF-A0A4Q4UBU8-F1
#
_cell.length_a   1.000
_cell.length_b   1.000
_cell.length_c   1.000
_cell.angle_alpha   90.00
_cell.angle_beta   90.00
_cell.angle_gamma   90.00
#
_symmetry.space_group_name_H-M   'P 1'
#
loop_
_entity.id
_entity.type
_entity.pdbx_description
1 polymer ?
#
loop_
_entity_poly.entity_id
_entity_poly.type
_entity_poly.pdbx_seq_one_letter_code
_entity_poly.pdbx_strand_id
1 'polypeptide(L)'
;MVYLVFVGNLEPGNLQHHLVPKLKLADFGLADEVKEQKRERQYNKFYYYAPEQFTDEWDFIPAERNGANIIEEPVAGNYGIHTNIWGAALSMWSLIALHYPPQPPLAGWLELDADTSIVTYGNLLFSGQYGHVDRELRLMVSRCMAHNPLEHAEENCVRVPAAPGEDDARVHHWLQNRVLSAQSLRQEVGDPACFFRSVT
;
A
#
# COMPACT_ATOMS: atom_id res chain seq x y z
N MET A 1 -10.03 0.12 3.98
CA MET A 1 -10.00 -1.23 3.36
C MET A 1 -8.55 -1.57 3.01
N VAL A 2 -8.01 -2.71 3.46
CA VAL A 2 -6.66 -3.19 3.08
C VAL A 2 -6.81 -4.56 2.46
N TYR A 3 -6.49 -4.69 1.17
CA TYR A 3 -6.51 -5.98 0.49
C TYR A 3 -5.28 -6.80 0.88
N LEU A 4 -5.45 -8.11 0.98
CA LEU A 4 -4.30 -9.00 0.96
C LEU A 4 -3.90 -9.23 -0.49
N VAL A 5 -2.64 -8.93 -0.79
CA VAL A 5 -2.03 -9.20 -2.09
C VAL A 5 -1.54 -10.64 -2.09
N PHE A 6 -2.17 -11.49 -2.90
CA PHE A 6 -1.78 -12.89 -3.04
C PHE A 6 -1.11 -13.13 -4.39
N VAL A 7 -0.05 -13.94 -4.36
CA VAL A 7 0.51 -14.60 -5.53
C VAL A 7 0.03 -16.05 -5.49
N GLY A 8 -0.91 -16.42 -6.39
CA GLY A 8 -1.52 -17.76 -6.42
C GLY A 8 -0.93 -18.70 -7.48
N ASN A 9 -1.38 -19.98 -7.46
CA ASN A 9 -1.02 -21.08 -8.37
C ASN A 9 0.43 -21.58 -8.29
N LEU A 10 0.91 -21.91 -7.09
CA LEU A 10 2.24 -22.48 -6.86
C LEU A 10 2.15 -24.01 -6.67
N GLU A 11 1.81 -24.76 -7.72
CA GLU A 11 1.92 -26.23 -7.70
C GLU A 11 3.23 -26.69 -8.36
N PRO A 12 4.15 -27.33 -7.62
CA PRO A 12 5.36 -27.90 -8.22
C PRO A 12 5.03 -29.04 -9.18
N GLY A 13 5.44 -28.93 -10.45
CA GLY A 13 5.41 -30.04 -11.41
C GLY A 13 4.31 -30.00 -12.49
N ASN A 14 3.41 -29.02 -12.47
CA ASN A 14 2.41 -28.88 -13.53
C ASN A 14 2.92 -28.00 -14.69
N LEU A 15 3.52 -28.63 -15.70
CA LEU A 15 4.06 -27.95 -16.91
C LEU A 15 2.97 -27.51 -17.91
N GLN A 16 1.69 -27.87 -17.69
CA GLN A 16 0.59 -27.49 -18.61
C GLN A 16 0.12 -26.05 -18.44
N HIS A 17 0.49 -25.40 -17.33
CA HIS A 17 0.25 -23.99 -17.11
C HIS A 17 1.59 -23.34 -16.80
N HIS A 18 2.11 -22.54 -17.75
CA HIS A 18 3.21 -21.62 -17.42
C HIS A 18 2.80 -20.86 -16.16
N LEU A 19 3.62 -21.00 -15.11
CA LEU A 19 3.49 -20.29 -13.84
C LEU A 19 3.62 -18.80 -14.11
N VAL A 20 2.59 -18.16 -14.64
CA VAL A 20 2.56 -16.71 -14.70
C VAL A 20 2.13 -16.26 -13.31
N PRO A 21 2.98 -15.58 -12.53
CA PRO A 21 2.57 -15.04 -11.25
C PRO A 21 1.43 -14.07 -11.48
N LYS A 22 0.21 -14.48 -11.12
CA LYS A 22 -0.97 -13.63 -11.21
C LYS A 22 -1.11 -12.86 -9.90
N LEU A 23 -0.89 -11.55 -9.98
CA LEU A 23 -1.25 -10.64 -8.91
C LEU A 23 -2.78 -10.59 -8.81
N LYS A 24 -3.33 -10.95 -7.66
CA LYS A 24 -4.77 -10.89 -7.39
C LYS A 24 -5.02 -10.15 -6.08
N LEU A 25 -6.03 -9.29 -6.11
CA LEU A 25 -6.63 -8.76 -4.89
C LEU A 25 -7.49 -9.87 -4.27
N ALA A 26 -7.34 -10.11 -2.97
CA ALA A 26 -8.22 -11.00 -2.25
C ALA A 26 -8.50 -10.48 -0.83
N ASP A 27 -9.37 -11.20 -0.13
CA ASP A 27 -9.86 -10.90 1.20
C ASP A 27 -10.49 -9.50 1.29
N PHE A 28 -11.76 -9.45 0.86
CA PHE A 28 -12.60 -8.25 0.93
C PHE A 28 -13.33 -8.16 2.27
N GLY A 29 -12.85 -8.80 3.36
CA GLY A 29 -13.63 -9.05 4.58
C GLY A 29 -14.37 -7.85 5.21
N LEU A 30 -13.85 -6.64 5.06
CA LEU A 30 -14.47 -5.37 5.52
C LEU A 30 -14.93 -4.47 4.37
N ALA A 31 -15.14 -5.02 3.17
CA ALA A 31 -15.69 -4.28 2.05
C ALA A 31 -17.13 -3.85 2.37
N ASP A 32 -17.39 -2.55 2.29
CA ASP A 32 -18.71 -1.99 2.52
C ASP A 32 -18.95 -0.87 1.51
N GLU A 33 -20.22 -0.57 1.26
CA GLU A 33 -20.62 0.61 0.51
C GLU A 33 -20.53 1.82 1.45
N VAL A 34 -19.62 2.74 1.14
CA VAL A 34 -19.45 3.93 1.97
C VAL A 34 -20.50 4.96 1.62
N LYS A 35 -21.42 5.21 2.56
CA LYS A 35 -22.41 6.28 2.42
C LYS A 35 -21.72 7.63 2.60
N GLU A 36 -22.07 8.59 1.75
CA GLU A 36 -21.50 9.94 1.70
C GLU A 36 -21.53 10.69 3.05
N GLN A 37 -22.49 10.38 3.94
CA GLN A 37 -22.66 11.05 5.23
C GLN A 37 -22.21 10.23 6.45
N LYS A 38 -21.46 9.14 6.27
CA LYS A 38 -21.12 8.23 7.38
C LYS A 38 -19.88 8.73 8.14
N ARG A 39 -20.04 9.11 9.43
CA ARG A 39 -18.92 9.40 10.34
C ARG A 39 -18.27 8.11 10.79
N GLU A 40 -17.27 7.63 10.05
CA GLU A 40 -16.49 6.46 10.46
C GLU A 40 -15.03 6.86 10.69
N ARG A 41 -14.53 6.75 11.91
CA ARG A 41 -13.11 7.03 12.21
C ARG A 41 -12.26 5.75 12.35
N GLN A 42 -12.90 4.60 12.58
CA GLN A 42 -12.21 3.41 13.13
C GLN A 42 -12.37 2.12 12.31
N TYR A 43 -12.63 2.19 11.01
CA TYR A 43 -12.68 1.01 10.14
C TYR A 43 -11.40 0.87 9.31
N ASN A 44 -10.38 0.21 9.87
CA ASN A 44 -9.27 -0.31 9.09
C ASN A 44 -8.38 -1.28 9.87
N LYS A 45 -7.52 -1.99 9.14
CA LYS A 45 -6.44 -2.78 9.73
C LYS A 45 -5.50 -1.86 10.51
N PHE A 46 -5.17 -2.25 11.73
CA PHE A 46 -4.22 -1.52 12.57
C PHE A 46 -2.93 -1.21 11.80
N TYR A 47 -2.46 0.04 11.89
CA TYR A 47 -1.33 0.66 11.15
C TYR A 47 -1.57 1.10 9.70
N TYR A 48 -2.72 0.79 9.09
CA TYR A 48 -3.00 1.12 7.69
C TYR A 48 -4.12 2.13 7.56
N TYR A 49 -4.12 3.13 8.45
CA TYR A 49 -5.08 4.21 8.43
C TYR A 49 -4.75 5.18 7.31
N ALA A 50 -5.79 5.66 6.64
CA ALA A 50 -5.70 6.75 5.68
C ALA A 50 -5.95 8.10 6.38
N PRO A 51 -5.50 9.25 5.82
CA PRO A 51 -5.60 10.56 6.47
C PRO A 51 -7.01 10.86 6.96
N GLU A 52 -8.02 10.45 6.18
CA GLU A 52 -9.44 10.63 6.46
C GLU A 52 -9.90 9.93 7.75
N GLN A 53 -9.05 9.10 8.37
CA GLN A 53 -9.34 8.33 9.58
C GLN A 53 -8.58 8.83 10.82
N PHE A 54 -7.42 9.46 10.66
CA PHE A 54 -6.53 9.78 11.79
C PHE A 54 -6.22 11.27 11.95
N THR A 55 -6.53 12.11 10.96
CA THR A 55 -6.23 13.55 11.03
C THR A 55 -6.94 14.22 12.20
N ASP A 56 -6.33 15.29 12.68
CA ASP A 56 -6.88 16.20 13.69
C ASP A 56 -8.07 17.02 13.16
N GLU A 57 -8.25 17.11 11.84
CA GLU A 57 -9.45 17.68 11.19
C GLU A 57 -10.76 17.13 11.77
N TRP A 58 -10.78 15.86 12.20
CA TRP A 58 -11.92 15.25 12.89
C TRP A 58 -12.40 16.01 14.13
N ASP A 59 -11.49 16.70 14.81
CA ASP A 59 -11.78 17.41 16.05
C ASP A 59 -12.46 18.77 15.79
N PHE A 60 -12.46 19.24 14.54
CA PHE A 60 -13.13 20.47 14.10
C PHE A 60 -14.50 20.22 13.48
N ILE A 61 -14.81 18.98 13.09
CA ILE A 61 -16.10 18.62 12.50
C ILE A 61 -17.15 18.46 13.62
N PRO A 62 -18.29 19.19 13.58
CA PRO A 62 -19.34 19.10 14.59
C PRO A 62 -19.87 17.67 14.81
N ALA A 63 -20.15 17.33 16.07
CA ALA A 63 -20.56 15.97 16.47
C ALA A 63 -22.02 15.60 16.17
N GLU A 64 -22.76 16.47 15.48
CA GLU A 64 -24.19 16.31 15.29
C GLU A 64 -24.54 15.09 14.41
N ARG A 65 -25.30 14.16 14.99
CA ARG A 65 -25.68 12.86 14.41
C ARG A 65 -26.45 12.95 13.08
N ASN A 66 -27.06 14.10 12.80
CA ASN A 66 -27.86 14.36 11.60
C ASN A 66 -27.24 15.48 10.72
N GLY A 67 -25.98 15.87 10.97
CA GLY A 67 -25.31 16.93 10.20
C GLY A 67 -24.85 16.43 8.83
N ALA A 68 -24.98 17.29 7.81
CA ALA A 68 -24.58 17.01 6.43
C ALA A 68 -23.07 17.17 6.17
N ASN A 69 -22.27 17.42 7.21
CA ASN A 69 -21.02 18.17 7.02
C ASN A 69 -19.84 17.33 6.51
N ILE A 70 -19.82 16.01 6.69
CA ILE A 70 -18.62 15.19 6.35
C ILE A 70 -18.33 15.18 4.85
N ILE A 71 -19.37 15.15 4.00
CA ILE A 71 -19.19 15.08 2.55
C ILE A 71 -18.51 16.34 1.99
N GLU A 72 -18.59 17.45 2.74
CA GLU A 72 -17.98 18.73 2.38
C GLU A 72 -16.55 18.86 2.94
N GLU A 73 -16.13 17.95 3.82
CA GLU A 73 -14.78 17.98 4.39
C GLU A 73 -13.75 17.49 3.36
N PRO A 74 -12.60 18.18 3.23
CA PRO A 74 -11.61 17.83 2.23
C PRO A 74 -10.91 16.50 2.53
N VAL A 75 -10.62 16.20 3.81
CA VAL A 75 -9.88 15.00 4.21
C VAL A 75 -10.64 14.20 5.26
N ALA A 76 -10.90 14.73 6.46
CA ALA A 76 -11.52 13.94 7.52
C ALA A 76 -12.91 13.36 7.15
N GLY A 77 -13.01 12.03 7.14
CA GLY A 77 -14.23 11.31 6.80
C GLY A 77 -14.61 11.32 5.30
N ASN A 78 -13.80 11.96 4.45
CA ASN A 78 -13.99 11.98 3.00
C ASN A 78 -13.56 10.63 2.40
N TYR A 79 -14.38 9.60 2.53
CA TYR A 79 -14.07 8.28 2.00
C TYR A 79 -14.42 8.15 0.52
N GLY A 80 -13.57 7.47 -0.23
CA GLY A 80 -13.84 7.19 -1.65
C GLY A 80 -12.85 6.20 -2.26
N ILE A 81 -12.81 6.16 -3.60
CA ILE A 81 -11.86 5.31 -4.33
C ILE A 81 -10.41 5.66 -3.98
N HIS A 82 -10.14 6.93 -3.67
CA HIS A 82 -8.85 7.43 -3.22
C HIS A 82 -8.37 6.79 -1.91
N THR A 83 -9.27 6.40 -1.01
CA THR A 83 -8.91 5.66 0.21
C THR A 83 -8.34 4.27 -0.13
N ASN A 84 -8.81 3.64 -1.22
CA ASN A 84 -8.24 2.38 -1.71
C ASN A 84 -6.88 2.60 -2.40
N ILE A 85 -6.74 3.70 -3.14
CA ILE A 85 -5.47 4.12 -3.76
C ILE A 85 -4.41 4.33 -2.67
N TRP A 86 -4.77 5.04 -1.59
CA TRP A 86 -3.94 5.20 -0.41
C TRP A 86 -3.50 3.85 0.16
N GLY A 87 -4.42 2.92 0.39
CA GLY A 87 -4.11 1.61 0.96
C GLY A 87 -3.15 0.79 0.10
N ALA A 88 -3.30 0.86 -1.23
CA ALA A 88 -2.39 0.23 -2.17
C ALA A 88 -0.99 0.88 -2.14
N ALA A 89 -0.93 2.22 -2.10
CA ALA A 89 0.31 2.96 -2.04
C ALA A 89 1.06 2.76 -0.72
N LEU A 90 0.35 2.72 0.41
CA LEU A 90 0.94 2.43 1.72
C LEU A 90 1.50 1.00 1.79
N SER A 91 0.83 0.05 1.13
CA SER A 91 1.35 -1.31 0.95
C SER A 91 2.62 -1.29 0.10
N MET A 92 2.66 -0.49 -0.96
CA MET A 92 3.86 -0.34 -1.78
C MET A 92 5.01 0.33 -1.06
N TRP A 93 4.71 1.38 -0.29
CA TRP A 93 5.67 2.03 0.60
C TRP A 93 6.30 1.00 1.55
N SER A 94 5.48 0.15 2.17
CA SER A 94 5.98 -0.89 3.09
C SER A 94 6.86 -1.92 2.41
N LEU A 95 6.57 -2.27 1.15
CA LEU A 95 7.37 -3.18 0.34
C LEU A 95 8.69 -2.55 -0.14
N ILE A 96 8.69 -1.25 -0.47
CA ILE A 96 9.91 -0.51 -0.80
C ILE A 96 10.79 -0.34 0.43
N ALA A 97 10.19 0.08 1.54
CA ALA A 97 10.90 0.34 2.79
C ALA A 97 11.32 -0.95 3.50
N LEU A 98 10.65 -2.08 3.23
CA LEU A 98 10.76 -3.35 3.98
C LEU A 98 10.44 -3.19 5.48
N HIS A 99 9.58 -2.24 5.81
CA HIS A 99 9.15 -1.93 7.17
C HIS A 99 7.64 -1.75 7.21
N TYR A 100 7.05 -1.88 8.41
CA TYR A 100 5.69 -1.42 8.63
C TYR A 100 5.58 0.10 8.44
N PRO A 101 4.38 0.61 8.09
CA PRO A 101 4.11 2.04 8.06
C PRO A 101 4.58 2.75 9.34
N PRO A 102 5.14 3.97 9.24
CA PRO A 102 5.54 4.74 10.42
C PRO A 102 4.32 5.04 11.31
N GLN A 103 4.55 4.99 12.62
CA GLN A 103 3.54 5.28 13.64
C GLN A 103 4.10 6.25 14.67
N PRO A 104 3.51 7.45 14.83
CA PRO A 104 2.39 7.99 14.04
C PRO A 104 2.77 8.21 12.56
N PRO A 105 1.79 8.25 11.63
CA PRO A 105 2.05 8.67 10.26
C PRO A 105 2.72 10.05 10.23
N LEU A 106 3.81 10.17 9.48
CA LEU A 106 4.58 11.42 9.36
C LEU A 106 4.35 12.03 7.99
N ALA A 107 3.71 13.20 7.95
CA ALA A 107 3.57 14.00 6.74
C ALA A 107 4.79 14.89 6.54
N GLY A 108 5.11 15.18 5.27
CA GLY A 108 6.06 16.21 4.91
C GLY A 108 5.84 16.73 3.50
N TRP A 109 6.52 17.83 3.20
CA TRP A 109 6.48 18.44 1.87
C TRP A 109 7.29 17.63 0.86
N LEU A 110 6.76 17.51 -0.36
CA LEU A 110 7.44 16.94 -1.50
C LEU A 110 7.23 17.85 -2.72
N GLU A 111 8.33 18.30 -3.30
CA GLU A 111 8.35 19.00 -4.58
C GLU A 111 8.15 17.99 -5.72
N LEU A 112 7.07 18.12 -6.48
CA LEU A 112 6.78 17.30 -7.66
C LEU A 112 7.51 17.84 -8.89
N ASP A 113 7.49 19.16 -9.06
CA ASP A 113 8.15 19.92 -10.11
C ASP A 113 8.54 21.32 -9.59
N ALA A 114 8.89 22.26 -10.49
CA ALA A 114 9.38 23.57 -10.10
C ALA A 114 8.31 24.46 -9.43
N ASP A 115 7.03 24.22 -9.71
CA ASP A 115 5.92 25.08 -9.29
C ASP A 115 4.87 24.32 -8.45
N THR A 116 5.04 23.00 -8.28
CA THR A 116 4.06 22.11 -7.65
C THR A 116 4.68 21.33 -6.49
N SER A 117 4.15 21.57 -5.29
CA SER A 117 4.51 20.85 -4.06
C SER A 117 3.27 20.25 -3.41
N ILE A 118 3.38 19.05 -2.86
CA ILE A 118 2.30 18.40 -2.12
C ILE A 118 2.71 18.09 -0.68
N VAL A 119 1.73 18.03 0.22
CA VAL A 119 1.91 17.38 1.52
C VAL A 119 1.63 15.90 1.35
N THR A 120 2.60 15.05 1.68
CA THR A 120 2.49 13.60 1.49
C THR A 120 3.11 12.85 2.66
N TYR A 121 2.60 11.64 2.90
CA TYR A 121 3.15 10.70 3.87
C TYR A 121 4.17 9.73 3.23
N GLY A 122 4.43 9.87 1.93
CA GLY A 122 5.42 9.10 1.18
C GLY A 122 6.80 9.77 1.10
N ASN A 123 6.95 11.01 1.58
CA ASN A 123 8.15 11.84 1.39
C ASN A 123 9.46 11.17 1.88
N LEU A 124 9.39 10.29 2.88
CA LEU A 124 10.53 9.51 3.37
C LEU A 124 11.21 8.66 2.28
N LEU A 125 10.49 8.29 1.22
CA LEU A 125 11.06 7.60 0.05
C LEU A 125 12.07 8.47 -0.72
N PHE A 126 12.13 9.78 -0.46
CA PHE A 126 13.12 10.69 -1.06
C PHE A 126 14.34 10.92 -0.16
N SER A 127 14.42 10.23 0.97
CA SER A 127 15.69 10.09 1.68
C SER A 127 16.68 9.27 0.84
N GLY A 128 17.98 9.59 0.96
CA GLY A 128 19.03 8.99 0.12
C GLY A 128 19.09 7.46 0.15
N GLN A 129 18.58 6.82 1.21
CA GLN A 129 18.59 5.36 1.35
C GLN A 129 17.75 4.63 0.29
N TYR A 130 16.73 5.29 -0.27
CA TYR A 130 15.87 4.71 -1.31
C TYR A 130 16.21 5.21 -2.71
N GLY A 131 17.37 5.87 -2.89
CA GLY A 131 17.82 6.36 -4.20
C GLY A 131 18.03 5.26 -5.26
N HIS A 132 18.14 4.01 -4.83
CA HIS A 132 18.22 2.84 -5.70
C HIS A 132 16.87 2.42 -6.32
N VAL A 133 15.76 2.94 -5.79
CA VAL A 133 14.42 2.69 -6.32
C VAL A 133 14.10 3.75 -7.36
N ASP A 134 13.48 3.30 -8.46
CA ASP A 134 13.04 4.17 -9.55
C ASP A 134 12.33 5.43 -9.03
N ARG A 135 12.72 6.58 -9.58
CA ARG A 135 12.24 7.88 -9.10
C ARG A 135 10.75 8.05 -9.38
N GLU A 136 10.27 7.61 -10.54
CA GLU A 136 8.87 7.74 -10.94
C GLU A 136 7.98 6.84 -10.08
N LEU A 137 8.43 5.62 -9.75
CA LEU A 137 7.74 4.77 -8.78
C LEU A 137 7.60 5.45 -7.42
N ARG A 138 8.66 6.07 -6.91
CA ARG A 138 8.63 6.79 -5.62
C ARG A 138 7.72 8.02 -5.65
N LEU A 139 7.71 8.75 -6.76
CA LEU A 139 6.81 9.89 -6.97
C LEU A 139 5.35 9.43 -7.00
N MET A 140 5.03 8.39 -7.78
CA MET A 140 3.69 7.84 -7.87
C MET A 140 3.18 7.36 -6.50
N VAL A 141 3.99 6.60 -5.75
CA VAL A 141 3.63 6.17 -4.38
C VAL A 141 3.36 7.38 -3.49
N SER A 142 4.17 8.43 -3.58
CA SER A 142 4.01 9.63 -2.75
C SER A 142 2.77 10.45 -3.13
N ARG A 143 2.43 10.56 -4.42
CA ARG A 143 1.19 11.21 -4.88
C ARG A 143 -0.05 10.44 -4.41
N CYS A 144 -0.04 9.11 -4.51
CA CYS A 144 -1.11 8.28 -3.98
C CYS A 144 -1.24 8.34 -2.44
N MET A 145 -0.21 8.85 -1.75
CA MET A 145 -0.18 9.08 -0.31
C MET A 145 -0.23 10.58 0.05
N ALA A 146 -0.80 11.41 -0.82
CA ALA A 146 -1.05 12.82 -0.54
C ALA A 146 -2.00 13.00 0.66
N HIS A 147 -1.83 14.11 1.39
CA HIS A 147 -2.66 14.44 2.54
C HIS A 147 -4.10 14.74 2.12
N ASN A 148 -4.27 15.53 1.06
CA ASN A 148 -5.55 15.67 0.39
C ASN A 148 -5.67 14.56 -0.67
N PRO A 149 -6.60 13.61 -0.49
CA PRO A 149 -6.63 12.41 -1.31
C PRO A 149 -7.15 12.64 -2.74
N LEU A 150 -7.79 13.78 -3.00
CA LEU A 150 -8.24 14.17 -4.34
C LEU A 150 -7.16 14.93 -5.12
N GLU A 151 -6.10 15.36 -4.44
CA GLU A 151 -4.97 16.05 -5.03
C GLU A 151 -4.23 15.08 -5.98
N HIS A 152 -4.11 15.44 -7.26
CA HIS A 152 -3.46 14.64 -8.31
C HIS A 152 -4.05 13.24 -8.56
N ALA A 153 -5.30 12.98 -8.16
CA ALA A 153 -5.94 11.67 -8.36
C ALA A 153 -5.97 11.21 -9.83
N GLU A 154 -6.09 12.14 -10.78
CA GLU A 154 -6.08 11.84 -12.22
C GLU A 154 -4.71 11.37 -12.72
N GLU A 155 -3.62 11.94 -12.20
CA GLU A 155 -2.25 11.58 -12.58
C GLU A 155 -1.89 10.16 -12.12
N ASN A 156 -2.45 9.72 -10.99
CA ASN A 156 -2.24 8.39 -10.42
C ASN A 156 -2.94 7.27 -11.22
N CYS A 157 -3.88 7.62 -12.11
CA CYS A 157 -4.60 6.67 -12.96
C CYS A 157 -3.88 6.39 -14.29
N VAL A 158 -2.80 7.11 -14.60
CA VAL A 158 -2.06 6.93 -15.85
C VAL A 158 -1.30 5.60 -15.80
N ARG A 159 -1.53 4.75 -16.82
CA ARG A 159 -0.76 3.51 -16.96
C ARG A 159 0.70 3.83 -17.25
N VAL A 160 1.57 3.42 -16.33
CA VAL A 160 3.01 3.41 -16.57
C VAL A 160 3.34 2.19 -17.45
N PRO A 161 4.00 2.37 -18.61
CA PRO A 161 4.47 1.23 -19.40
C PRO A 161 5.53 0.46 -18.62
N ALA A 162 5.54 -0.87 -18.78
CA ALA A 162 6.58 -1.70 -18.17
C ALA A 162 7.98 -1.23 -18.62
N ALA A 163 8.93 -1.18 -17.70
CA ALA A 163 10.30 -0.83 -18.06
C ALA A 163 10.88 -1.86 -19.04
N PRO A 164 11.76 -1.46 -19.98
CA PRO A 164 12.40 -2.39 -20.90
C PRO A 164 13.10 -3.53 -20.15
N GLY A 165 12.71 -4.79 -20.45
CA GLY A 165 13.25 -5.97 -19.77
C GLY A 165 12.57 -6.33 -18.45
N GLU A 166 11.44 -5.69 -18.11
CA GLU A 166 10.51 -6.13 -17.06
C GLU A 166 9.35 -6.91 -17.68
N ASP A 167 9.65 -8.10 -18.18
CA ASP A 167 8.66 -9.03 -18.72
C ASP A 167 8.27 -10.12 -17.71
N ASP A 168 7.20 -10.84 -18.03
CA ASP A 168 6.70 -11.97 -17.22
C ASP A 168 7.78 -13.03 -16.99
N ALA A 169 8.72 -13.20 -17.93
CA ALA A 169 9.80 -14.19 -17.82
C ALA A 169 10.79 -13.81 -16.71
N ARG A 170 11.15 -12.53 -16.58
CA ARG A 170 11.98 -12.03 -15.48
C ARG A 170 11.30 -12.18 -14.14
N VAL A 171 10.02 -11.84 -14.03
CA VAL A 171 9.25 -11.99 -12.77
C VAL A 171 9.16 -13.47 -12.38
N HIS A 172 8.90 -14.35 -13.34
CA HIS A 172 8.86 -15.79 -13.11
C HIS A 172 10.21 -16.35 -12.66
N HIS A 173 11.30 -15.95 -13.31
CA HIS A 173 12.65 -16.36 -12.92
C HIS A 173 12.99 -15.92 -11.50
N TRP A 174 12.64 -14.69 -11.12
CA TRP A 174 12.82 -14.19 -9.76
C TRP A 174 12.00 -15.01 -8.75
N LEU A 175 10.73 -15.30 -9.04
CA LEU A 175 9.85 -16.08 -8.17
C LEU A 175 10.41 -17.48 -7.90
N GLN A 176 10.85 -18.17 -8.97
CA GLN A 176 11.46 -19.49 -8.86
C GLN A 176 12.72 -19.45 -7.99
N ASN A 177 13.60 -18.47 -8.22
CA ASN A 177 14.92 -18.42 -7.59
C ASN A 177 14.96 -17.82 -6.20
N ARG A 178 13.96 -17.02 -5.81
CA ARG A 178 13.95 -16.31 -4.52
C ARG A 178 12.86 -16.79 -3.58
N VAL A 179 11.71 -17.20 -4.10
CA VAL A 179 10.55 -17.57 -3.28
C VAL A 179 10.42 -19.09 -3.18
N LEU A 180 10.34 -19.78 -4.32
CA LEU A 180 10.12 -21.23 -4.34
C LEU A 180 11.37 -22.00 -3.88
N SER A 181 12.56 -21.62 -4.35
CA SER A 181 13.82 -22.23 -3.88
C SER A 181 14.04 -22.04 -2.36
N ALA A 182 13.67 -20.88 -1.81
CA ALA A 182 13.80 -20.58 -0.40
C ALA A 182 12.77 -21.34 0.46
N GLN A 183 11.57 -21.63 -0.08
CA GLN A 183 10.59 -22.50 0.55
C GLN A 183 11.03 -23.97 0.55
N SER A 184 11.62 -24.45 -0.55
CA SER A 184 12.19 -25.80 -0.62
C SER A 184 13.33 -25.98 0.39
N LEU A 185 14.21 -24.99 0.54
CA LEU A 185 15.25 -24.99 1.59
C LEU A 185 14.66 -25.03 3.02
N ARG A 186 13.55 -24.33 3.29
CA ARG A 186 12.88 -24.40 4.61
C ARG A 186 12.20 -25.76 4.86
N GLN A 187 11.72 -26.42 3.82
CA GLN A 187 11.14 -27.76 3.93
C GLN A 187 12.23 -28.84 4.11
N GLU A 188 13.39 -28.70 3.46
CA GLU A 188 14.53 -29.61 3.60
C GLU A 188 15.27 -29.46 4.95
N VAL A 189 15.33 -28.24 5.50
CA VAL A 189 16.04 -27.95 6.76
C VAL A 189 15.21 -28.31 8.02
N GLY A 190 13.92 -28.64 7.86
CA GLY A 190 13.04 -28.94 8.97
C GLY A 190 12.64 -27.70 9.78
N ASP A 191 11.52 -27.81 10.50
CA ASP A 191 10.89 -26.74 11.26
C ASP A 191 11.89 -26.00 12.20
N PRO A 192 12.13 -24.68 12.04
CA PRO A 192 13.02 -23.92 12.92
C PRO A 192 12.47 -23.75 14.34
N ALA A 193 11.25 -24.24 14.64
CA ALA A 193 10.71 -24.29 16.00
C ALA A 193 11.56 -25.12 16.98
N CYS A 194 12.53 -25.91 16.51
CA CYS A 194 13.47 -26.65 17.36
C CYS A 194 14.70 -25.84 17.83
N PHE A 195 14.92 -24.59 17.39
CA PHE A 195 16.14 -23.84 17.74
C PHE A 195 16.05 -22.97 19.01
N PHE A 196 14.87 -22.84 19.65
CA PHE A 196 14.68 -22.04 20.88
C PHE A 196 14.41 -22.86 22.16
N ARG A 197 14.79 -24.14 22.20
CA ARG A 197 14.78 -24.94 23.44
C ARG A 197 16.17 -25.50 23.76
N SER A 198 17.13 -24.64 24.06
CA SER A 198 18.12 -24.87 25.12
C SER A 198 19.12 -23.70 25.20
N VAL A 199 18.78 -22.67 25.95
CA VAL A 199 19.76 -22.02 26.82
C VAL A 199 19.01 -21.71 28.10
N THR A 200 19.55 -22.26 29.19
CA THR A 200 19.11 -22.20 30.59
C THR A 200 18.76 -20.81 31.09
#